data_AF-A0A7Y0N1D5-F1
#
_entry.id   AF-A0A7Y0N1D5-F1
#
_cell.length_a   1.000
_cell.length_b   1.000
_cell.length_c   1.000
_cell.angle_alpha   90.00
_cell.angle_beta   90.00
_cell.angle_gamma   90.00
#
_symmetry.space_group_name_H-M   'P 1'
#
loop_
_entity.id
_entity.type
_entity.pdbx_description
1 polymer ?
#
loop_
_entity_poly.entity_id
_entity_poly.type
_entity_poly.pdbx_seq_one_letter_code
_entity_poly.pdbx_strand_id
1 'polypeptide(L)'
;LIHEPLNDRLRSVMIDLPFLRSMYVQNGYKAGLELERAFGEYLAERIEKPARLYHFSDANLLYIEPNADRDASAEVMFEKFQAWVDEFATQHNVNRIIRMGISDYPFLPRAYTAINDEELLDLLLLATHIAREVSLKDKQSHWVFLKAIDNAPAASFATGNIRTACQHAINQGLIKIHSSYKNEDDIKKIL
;
A
#
# COMPACT_ATOMS: atom_id res chain seq x y z
N LEU A 1 23.72 -20.98 17.90
CA LEU A 1 22.64 -20.08 17.44
C LEU A 1 23.06 -19.54 16.10
N ILE A 2 22.43 -20.00 15.01
CA ILE A 2 22.65 -19.39 13.69
C ILE A 2 21.99 -18.01 13.78
N HIS A 3 22.80 -16.97 13.68
CA HIS A 3 22.32 -15.59 13.60
C HIS A 3 21.29 -15.52 12.47
N GLU A 4 20.04 -15.20 12.81
CA GLU A 4 19.11 -14.67 11.82
C GLU A 4 19.86 -13.53 11.10
N PRO A 5 19.96 -13.53 9.77
CA PRO A 5 20.56 -12.39 9.07
C PRO A 5 19.79 -11.17 9.54
N LEU A 6 20.48 -10.09 9.93
CA LEU A 6 19.87 -8.81 10.31
C LEU A 6 18.78 -8.50 9.29
N ASN A 7 17.53 -8.73 9.71
CA ASN A 7 16.41 -8.87 8.81
C ASN A 7 15.88 -7.45 8.68
N ASP A 8 16.25 -6.74 7.62
CA ASP A 8 15.59 -5.49 7.21
C ASP A 8 14.14 -5.83 6.82
N ARG A 9 13.33 -6.18 7.83
CA ARG A 9 11.91 -6.38 7.68
C ARG A 9 11.32 -5.01 7.49
N LEU A 10 10.65 -4.82 6.37
CA LEU A 10 10.04 -3.56 6.02
C LEU A 10 8.55 -3.78 5.80
N ARG A 11 7.76 -2.79 6.16
CA ARG A 11 6.40 -2.66 5.69
C ARG A 11 6.38 -1.60 4.60
N SER A 12 5.89 -2.00 3.44
CA SER A 12 5.73 -1.13 2.28
C SER A 12 4.25 -0.85 2.07
N VAL A 13 3.95 0.41 1.76
CA VAL A 13 2.59 0.91 1.63
C VAL A 13 2.51 1.78 0.40
N MET A 14 1.66 1.40 -0.53
CA MET A 14 1.29 2.23 -1.67
C MET A 14 -0.02 2.95 -1.33
N ILE A 15 -0.02 4.28 -1.42
CA ILE A 15 -1.14 5.14 -1.03
C ILE A 15 -1.63 5.88 -2.28
N ASP A 16 -2.82 5.56 -2.76
CA ASP A 16 -3.54 6.33 -3.79
C ASP A 16 -4.36 7.44 -3.12
N LEU A 17 -4.03 8.69 -3.48
CA LEU A 17 -4.63 9.93 -3.00
C LEU A 17 -5.31 10.64 -4.19
N PRO A 18 -6.61 10.42 -4.43
CA PRO A 18 -7.29 10.93 -5.61
C PRO A 18 -7.22 12.46 -5.76
N PHE A 19 -7.10 13.19 -4.64
CA PHE A 19 -7.04 14.65 -4.67
C PHE A 19 -5.78 15.19 -5.35
N LEU A 20 -4.65 14.46 -5.30
CA LEU A 20 -3.42 14.87 -5.99
C LEU A 20 -3.63 15.00 -7.49
N ARG A 21 -4.48 14.14 -8.07
CA ARG A 21 -4.87 14.27 -9.49
C ARG A 21 -5.91 15.36 -9.69
N SER A 22 -6.94 15.41 -8.85
CA SER A 22 -8.08 16.32 -9.09
C SER A 22 -7.74 17.79 -8.85
N MET A 23 -6.79 18.10 -7.97
CA MET A 23 -6.43 19.49 -7.64
C MET A 23 -5.88 20.27 -8.85
N TYR A 24 -5.11 19.63 -9.72
CA TYR A 24 -4.59 20.24 -10.94
C TYR A 24 -5.72 20.54 -11.94
N VAL A 25 -6.64 19.59 -12.11
CA VAL A 25 -7.77 19.72 -13.03
C VAL A 25 -8.76 20.78 -12.54
N GLN A 26 -8.99 20.87 -11.23
CA GLN A 26 -9.97 21.77 -10.62
C GLN A 26 -9.46 23.21 -10.49
N ASN A 27 -8.18 23.39 -10.10
CA ASN A 27 -7.66 24.69 -9.71
C ASN A 27 -6.63 25.27 -10.71
N GLY A 28 -6.24 24.48 -11.72
CA GLY A 28 -5.19 24.84 -12.66
C GLY A 28 -3.78 24.55 -12.13
N TYR A 29 -2.78 24.63 -13.01
CA TYR A 29 -1.42 24.16 -12.74
C TYR A 29 -0.75 24.84 -11.55
N LYS A 30 -0.80 26.18 -11.48
CA LYS A 30 -0.12 26.94 -10.41
C LYS A 30 -0.68 26.61 -9.02
N ALA A 31 -2.00 26.64 -8.88
CA ALA A 31 -2.66 26.33 -7.61
C ALA A 31 -2.50 24.85 -7.21
N GLY A 32 -2.54 23.93 -8.19
CA GLY A 32 -2.25 22.53 -7.97
C GLY A 32 -0.83 22.31 -7.43
N LEU A 33 0.17 22.97 -8.02
CA LEU A 33 1.57 22.88 -7.59
C LEU A 33 1.79 23.46 -6.19
N GLU A 34 1.16 24.60 -5.87
CA GLU A 34 1.20 25.20 -4.54
C GLU A 34 0.62 24.24 -3.49
N LEU A 35 -0.49 23.56 -3.81
CA LEU A 35 -1.12 22.59 -2.92
C LEU A 35 -0.32 21.29 -2.78
N GLU A 36 0.25 20.77 -3.87
CA GLU A 36 1.15 19.60 -3.83
C GLU A 36 2.35 19.86 -2.92
N ARG A 37 2.96 21.04 -3.08
CA ARG A 37 4.10 21.44 -2.26
C ARG A 37 3.72 21.56 -0.79
N ALA A 38 2.59 22.20 -0.47
CA ALA A 38 2.10 22.31 0.90
C ALA A 38 1.85 20.91 1.51
N PHE A 39 1.27 19.98 0.75
CA PHE A 39 1.06 18.61 1.20
C PHE A 39 2.38 17.86 1.41
N GLY A 40 3.35 18.03 0.51
CA GLY A 40 4.69 17.47 0.65
C GLY A 40 5.43 17.97 1.88
N GLU A 41 5.41 19.27 2.13
CA GLU A 41 5.99 19.90 3.35
C GLU A 41 5.29 19.36 4.61
N TYR A 42 3.96 19.30 4.61
CA TYR A 42 3.15 18.76 5.69
C TYR A 42 3.47 17.31 6.04
N LEU A 43 3.69 16.45 5.03
CA LEU A 43 4.09 15.06 5.24
C LEU A 43 5.54 14.98 5.72
N ALA A 44 6.46 15.76 5.15
CA ALA A 44 7.87 15.72 5.52
C ALA A 44 8.11 15.99 7.02
N GLU A 45 7.29 16.83 7.64
CA GLU A 45 7.33 17.08 9.10
C GLU A 45 6.89 15.89 9.96
N ARG A 46 6.13 14.95 9.39
CA ARG A 46 5.54 13.78 10.10
C ARG A 46 6.29 12.48 9.84
N ILE A 47 7.14 12.42 8.81
CA ILE A 47 7.92 11.22 8.49
C ILE A 47 9.25 11.25 9.26
N GLU A 48 9.33 10.42 10.29
CA GLU A 48 10.55 10.26 11.08
C GLU A 48 11.41 9.10 10.56
N LYS A 49 12.73 9.29 10.59
CA LYS A 49 13.68 8.20 10.30
C LYS A 49 13.51 7.08 11.34
N PRO A 50 13.63 5.81 10.95
CA PRO A 50 14.11 5.32 9.64
C PRO A 50 13.05 5.18 8.54
N ALA A 51 11.80 5.61 8.77
CA ALA A 51 10.76 5.57 7.75
C ALA A 51 11.04 6.53 6.59
N ARG A 52 10.49 6.21 5.42
CA ARG A 52 10.74 6.92 4.17
C ARG A 52 9.45 7.06 3.38
N LEU A 53 9.30 8.16 2.68
CA LEU A 53 8.18 8.44 1.80
C LEU A 53 8.72 8.89 0.44
N TYR A 54 8.20 8.30 -0.62
CA TYR A 54 8.57 8.58 -1.99
C TYR A 54 7.34 8.99 -2.80
N HIS A 55 7.50 9.95 -3.70
CA HIS A 55 6.54 10.17 -4.77
C HIS A 55 6.70 9.07 -5.81
N PHE A 56 5.66 8.25 -6.01
CA PHE A 56 5.71 7.12 -6.92
C PHE A 56 5.12 7.47 -8.29
N SER A 57 3.95 8.09 -8.32
CA SER A 57 3.29 8.59 -9.53
C SER A 57 2.28 9.69 -9.17
N ASP A 58 1.63 10.30 -10.16
CA ASP A 58 0.75 11.47 -10.03
C ASP A 58 -0.28 11.44 -8.88
N ALA A 59 -0.73 10.26 -8.44
CA ALA A 59 -1.66 10.13 -7.32
C ALA A 59 -1.17 9.14 -6.26
N ASN A 60 0.05 8.64 -6.38
CA ASN A 60 0.56 7.56 -5.57
C ASN A 60 1.81 7.94 -4.80
N LEU A 61 1.79 7.67 -3.51
CA LEU A 61 2.95 7.74 -2.63
C LEU A 61 3.36 6.34 -2.18
N LEU A 62 4.65 6.11 -2.08
CA LEU A 62 5.22 4.88 -1.51
C LEU A 62 5.84 5.19 -0.15
N TYR A 63 5.25 4.63 0.91
CA TYR A 63 5.78 4.71 2.27
C TYR A 63 6.43 3.39 2.67
N ILE A 64 7.58 3.46 3.33
CA ILE A 64 8.34 2.31 3.79
C ILE A 64 8.83 2.57 5.22
N GLU A 65 8.56 1.65 6.14
CA GLU A 65 9.09 1.70 7.52
C GLU A 65 9.61 0.32 7.97
N PRO A 66 10.54 0.26 8.94
CA PRO A 66 10.90 -1.02 9.56
C PRO A 66 9.70 -1.66 10.23
N ASN A 67 9.58 -2.96 10.06
CA ASN A 67 8.50 -3.75 10.59
C ASN A 67 9.03 -4.94 11.40
N ALA A 68 9.37 -4.70 12.66
CA ALA A 68 9.83 -5.75 13.55
C ALA A 68 8.73 -6.81 13.80
N ASP A 69 7.47 -6.37 13.83
CA ASP A 69 6.28 -7.20 14.09
C ASP A 69 5.42 -7.39 12.83
N ARG A 70 5.55 -8.54 12.18
CA ARG A 70 4.76 -8.88 10.98
C ARG A 70 3.25 -8.98 11.24
N ASP A 71 2.85 -9.06 12.50
CA ASP A 71 1.44 -9.10 12.90
C ASP A 71 0.90 -7.73 13.31
N ALA A 72 1.74 -6.68 13.26
CA ALA A 72 1.32 -5.30 13.45
C ALA A 72 0.12 -4.98 12.54
N SER A 73 -0.90 -4.35 13.12
CA SER A 73 -2.17 -4.10 12.44
C SER A 73 -2.02 -3.15 11.24
N ALA A 74 -2.53 -3.58 10.09
CA ALA A 74 -2.68 -2.73 8.91
C ALA A 74 -3.67 -1.58 9.14
N GLU A 75 -4.66 -1.78 10.02
CA GLU A 75 -5.67 -0.78 10.36
C GLU A 75 -5.05 0.42 11.08
N VAL A 76 -4.17 0.19 12.05
CA VAL A 76 -3.47 1.28 12.78
C VAL A 76 -2.66 2.16 11.83
N MET A 77 -2.00 1.53 10.85
CA MET A 77 -1.26 2.24 9.81
C MET A 77 -2.20 3.04 8.89
N PHE A 78 -3.32 2.46 8.49
CA PHE A 78 -4.32 3.15 7.70
C PHE A 78 -4.90 4.36 8.45
N GLU A 79 -5.27 4.20 9.72
CA GLU A 79 -5.80 5.27 10.57
C GLU A 79 -4.81 6.43 10.73
N LYS A 80 -3.52 6.13 10.86
CA LYS A 80 -2.45 7.14 10.88
C LYS A 80 -2.46 8.01 9.61
N PHE A 81 -2.51 7.40 8.42
CA PHE A 81 -2.56 8.14 7.16
C PHE A 81 -3.90 8.86 6.94
N GLN A 82 -5.02 8.25 7.35
CA GLN A 82 -6.33 8.88 7.27
C GLN A 82 -6.37 10.15 8.14
N ALA A 83 -5.86 10.08 9.38
CA ALA A 83 -5.79 11.24 10.26
C ALA A 83 -4.94 12.38 9.65
N TRP A 84 -3.81 12.05 9.02
CA TRP A 84 -2.98 13.05 8.35
C TRP A 84 -3.70 13.72 7.18
N VAL A 85 -4.42 12.96 6.36
CA VAL A 85 -5.20 13.50 5.24
C VAL A 85 -6.39 14.32 5.74
N ASP A 86 -7.05 13.89 6.81
CA ASP A 86 -8.19 14.61 7.39
C ASP A 86 -7.78 15.97 7.98
N GLU A 87 -6.66 16.01 8.70
CA GLU A 87 -6.07 17.24 9.22
C GLU A 87 -5.70 18.20 8.08
N PHE A 88 -5.00 17.72 7.05
CA PHE A 88 -4.65 18.53 5.88
C PHE A 88 -5.90 19.05 5.15
N ALA A 89 -6.91 18.20 4.96
CA ALA A 89 -8.17 18.55 4.32
C ALA A 89 -8.98 19.61 5.07
N THR A 90 -8.74 19.79 6.36
CA THR A 90 -9.40 20.83 7.18
C THR A 90 -8.92 22.23 6.78
N GLN A 91 -7.67 22.37 6.36
CA GLN A 91 -7.07 23.65 5.97
C GLN A 91 -7.19 23.93 4.47
N HIS A 92 -7.19 22.88 3.64
CA HIS A 92 -7.06 23.01 2.19
C HIS A 92 -8.28 22.56 1.37
N ASN A 93 -9.36 22.11 2.01
CA ASN A 93 -10.59 21.65 1.36
C ASN A 93 -10.36 20.60 0.24
N VAL A 94 -9.55 19.58 0.53
CA VAL A 94 -9.29 18.47 -0.40
C VAL A 94 -10.15 17.24 -0.10
N ASN A 95 -10.25 16.32 -1.06
CA ASN A 95 -10.90 15.03 -0.87
C ASN A 95 -10.11 14.19 0.15
N ARG A 96 -10.83 13.58 1.10
CA ARG A 96 -10.29 12.80 2.22
C ARG A 96 -10.13 11.30 1.93
N ILE A 97 -10.58 10.83 0.76
CA ILE A 97 -10.50 9.42 0.40
C ILE A 97 -9.03 9.03 0.23
N ILE A 98 -8.62 7.97 0.93
CA ILE A 98 -7.34 7.30 0.74
C ILE A 98 -7.59 5.84 0.35
N ARG A 99 -6.75 5.31 -0.54
CA ARG A 99 -6.76 3.87 -0.86
C ARG A 99 -5.37 3.31 -0.68
N MET A 100 -5.23 2.25 0.10
CA MET A 100 -3.93 1.74 0.51
C MET A 100 -3.74 0.28 0.13
N GLY A 101 -2.64 -0.01 -0.56
CA GLY A 101 -2.10 -1.35 -0.74
C GLY A 101 -0.92 -1.57 0.19
N ILE A 102 -0.92 -2.66 0.94
CA ILE A 102 0.11 -2.97 1.95
C ILE A 102 0.73 -4.32 1.64
N SER A 103 2.04 -4.43 1.84
CA SER A 103 2.80 -5.68 1.76
C SER A 103 4.06 -5.57 2.61
N ASP A 104 4.54 -6.69 3.15
CA ASP A 104 5.79 -6.74 3.91
C ASP A 104 6.94 -7.27 3.04
N TYR A 105 8.16 -6.82 3.34
CA TYR A 105 9.40 -7.42 2.88
C TYR A 105 10.10 -8.13 4.06
N PRO A 106 10.60 -9.37 3.86
CA PRO A 106 10.33 -10.23 2.72
C PRO A 106 8.84 -10.57 2.62
N PHE A 107 8.34 -10.67 1.39
CA PHE A 107 6.95 -11.10 1.17
C PHE A 107 6.76 -12.56 1.60
N LEU A 108 7.70 -13.42 1.20
CA LEU A 108 7.76 -14.82 1.57
C LEU A 108 8.70 -15.03 2.78
N PRO A 109 8.17 -15.30 4.00
CA PRO A 109 9.00 -15.38 5.21
C PRO A 109 10.09 -16.45 5.19
N ARG A 110 9.93 -17.52 4.40
CA ARG A 110 10.91 -18.60 4.28
C ARG A 110 11.74 -18.55 3.00
N ALA A 111 11.50 -17.57 2.13
CA ALA A 111 12.16 -17.43 0.84
C ALA A 111 12.43 -15.94 0.53
N TYR A 112 13.33 -15.35 1.31
CA TYR A 112 13.65 -13.92 1.34
C TYR A 112 14.02 -13.31 -0.02
N THR A 113 14.61 -14.11 -0.91
CA THR A 113 15.10 -13.66 -2.23
C THR A 113 14.18 -14.07 -3.39
N ALA A 114 13.05 -14.72 -3.10
CA ALA A 114 12.17 -15.24 -4.14
C ALA A 114 11.28 -14.17 -4.77
N ILE A 115 11.14 -13.02 -4.12
CA ILE A 115 10.45 -11.84 -4.62
C ILE A 115 11.44 -10.68 -4.56
N ASN A 116 11.70 -10.06 -5.71
CA ASN A 116 12.56 -8.87 -5.79
C ASN A 116 11.75 -7.58 -5.57
N ASP A 117 12.43 -6.42 -5.60
CA ASP A 117 11.81 -5.12 -5.32
C ASP A 117 10.75 -4.72 -6.37
N GLU A 118 11.00 -4.99 -7.65
CA GLU A 118 10.04 -4.71 -8.74
C GLU A 118 8.78 -5.57 -8.58
N GLU A 119 8.96 -6.85 -8.25
CA GLU A 119 7.86 -7.77 -8.01
C GLU A 119 7.06 -7.39 -6.77
N LEU A 120 7.72 -6.90 -5.71
CA LEU A 120 7.05 -6.38 -4.53
C LEU A 120 6.21 -5.12 -4.84
N LEU A 121 6.74 -4.21 -5.68
CA LEU A 121 5.99 -3.05 -6.15
C LEU A 121 4.74 -3.48 -6.93
N ASP A 122 4.84 -4.50 -7.76
CA ASP A 122 3.69 -5.04 -8.49
C ASP A 122 2.61 -5.60 -7.56
N LEU A 123 3.02 -6.29 -6.48
CA LEU A 123 2.11 -6.77 -5.42
C LEU A 123 1.42 -5.59 -4.72
N LEU A 124 2.16 -4.53 -4.40
CA LEU A 124 1.59 -3.32 -3.79
C LEU A 124 0.59 -2.63 -4.71
N LEU A 125 0.89 -2.56 -6.02
CA LEU A 125 -0.02 -2.01 -7.02
C LEU A 125 -1.28 -2.87 -7.18
N LEU A 126 -1.15 -4.21 -7.11
CA LEU A 126 -2.32 -5.11 -7.10
C LEU A 126 -3.20 -4.85 -5.87
N ALA A 127 -2.61 -4.78 -4.67
CA ALA A 127 -3.35 -4.48 -3.45
C ALA A 127 -4.06 -3.11 -3.53
N THR A 128 -3.36 -2.09 -4.01
CA THR A 128 -3.90 -0.74 -4.19
C THR A 128 -5.03 -0.70 -5.21
N HIS A 129 -4.92 -1.48 -6.29
CA HIS A 129 -5.99 -1.61 -7.28
C HIS A 129 -7.27 -2.18 -6.65
N ILE A 130 -7.17 -3.23 -5.84
CA ILE A 130 -8.32 -3.81 -5.14
C ILE A 130 -8.95 -2.75 -4.21
N ALA A 131 -8.13 -2.06 -3.40
CA ALA A 131 -8.60 -0.99 -2.51
C ALA A 131 -9.31 0.14 -3.28
N ARG A 132 -8.82 0.47 -4.48
CA ARG A 132 -9.44 1.45 -5.36
C ARG A 132 -10.79 0.99 -5.90
N GLU A 133 -10.91 -0.24 -6.39
CA GLU A 133 -12.17 -0.73 -6.97
C GLU A 133 -13.29 -0.78 -5.91
N VAL A 134 -12.98 -1.23 -4.69
CA VAL A 134 -13.96 -1.21 -3.59
C VAL A 134 -14.32 0.22 -3.18
N SER A 135 -13.33 1.11 -3.08
CA SER A 135 -13.56 2.55 -2.80
C SER A 135 -14.40 3.24 -3.87
N LEU A 136 -14.25 2.86 -5.14
CA LEU A 136 -15.08 3.41 -6.21
C LEU A 136 -16.54 2.97 -6.10
N LYS A 137 -16.80 1.80 -5.50
CA LYS A 137 -18.14 1.23 -5.32
C LYS A 137 -18.93 1.95 -4.21
N ASP A 138 -18.32 2.19 -3.06
CA ASP A 138 -19.01 2.76 -1.89
C ASP A 138 -18.58 4.19 -1.50
N LYS A 139 -17.60 4.74 -2.22
CA LYS A 139 -17.03 6.09 -2.02
C LYS A 139 -16.35 6.28 -0.66
N GLN A 140 -15.82 5.22 -0.08
CA GLN A 140 -15.08 5.27 1.19
C GLN A 140 -13.58 5.01 1.00
N SER A 141 -12.80 5.33 2.03
CA SER A 141 -11.38 4.99 2.12
C SER A 141 -11.23 3.50 2.46
N HIS A 142 -10.27 2.83 1.81
CA HIS A 142 -10.02 1.40 2.05
C HIS A 142 -8.55 1.05 2.03
N TRP A 143 -8.18 0.05 2.83
CA TRP A 143 -6.90 -0.64 2.73
C TRP A 143 -7.08 -2.11 2.37
N VAL A 144 -6.06 -2.64 1.68
CA VAL A 144 -5.89 -4.06 1.35
C VAL A 144 -4.45 -4.44 1.67
N PHE A 145 -4.26 -5.52 2.42
CA PHE A 145 -2.96 -6.07 2.82
C PHE A 145 -2.83 -7.49 2.30
N LEU A 146 -1.84 -7.71 1.44
CA LEU A 146 -1.48 -9.03 0.94
C LEU A 146 -0.44 -9.66 1.87
N LYS A 147 -0.74 -10.84 2.41
CA LYS A 147 0.17 -11.58 3.30
C LYS A 147 0.30 -13.02 2.84
N ALA A 148 1.50 -13.44 2.46
CA ALA A 148 1.77 -14.84 2.19
C ALA A 148 1.68 -15.67 3.49
N ILE A 149 1.18 -16.90 3.39
CA ILE A 149 1.25 -17.86 4.50
C ILE A 149 2.70 -18.27 4.77
N ASP A 150 3.00 -18.70 5.98
CA ASP A 150 4.38 -18.98 6.40
C ASP A 150 5.12 -20.01 5.55
N ASN A 151 4.38 -20.98 4.99
CA ASN A 151 4.91 -22.07 4.20
C ASN A 151 4.58 -21.95 2.70
N ALA A 152 4.25 -20.75 2.22
CA ALA A 152 3.99 -20.53 0.79
C ALA A 152 5.24 -20.92 -0.02
N PRO A 153 5.13 -21.87 -0.97
CA PRO A 153 6.29 -22.35 -1.73
C PRO A 153 6.74 -21.29 -2.73
N ALA A 154 8.04 -20.96 -2.71
CA ALA A 154 8.64 -20.00 -3.64
C ALA A 154 8.39 -20.34 -5.12
N ALA A 155 8.29 -21.65 -5.45
CA ALA A 155 8.01 -22.12 -6.79
C ALA A 155 6.66 -21.63 -7.35
N SER A 156 5.67 -21.34 -6.49
CA SER A 156 4.39 -20.76 -6.93
C SER A 156 4.54 -19.33 -7.48
N PHE A 157 5.68 -18.68 -7.24
CA PHE A 157 5.97 -17.31 -7.65
C PHE A 157 7.01 -17.21 -8.78
N ALA A 158 7.60 -18.33 -9.20
CA ALA A 158 8.67 -18.38 -10.20
C ALA A 158 8.18 -18.35 -11.67
N THR A 159 6.99 -17.80 -11.93
CA THR A 159 6.33 -17.89 -13.26
C THR A 159 6.68 -16.74 -14.22
N GLY A 160 7.53 -15.81 -13.80
CA GLY A 160 7.96 -14.65 -14.59
C GLY A 160 6.94 -13.50 -14.66
N ASN A 161 5.70 -13.71 -14.21
CA ASN A 161 4.72 -12.64 -13.99
C ASN A 161 4.15 -12.74 -12.58
N ILE A 162 4.62 -11.86 -11.70
CA ILE A 162 4.26 -11.89 -10.29
C ILE A 162 2.76 -11.61 -10.05
N ARG A 163 2.10 -10.81 -10.90
CA ARG A 163 0.68 -10.48 -10.73
C ARG A 163 -0.18 -11.71 -10.95
N THR A 164 0.06 -12.43 -12.05
CA THR A 164 -0.62 -13.70 -12.35
C THR A 164 -0.31 -14.76 -11.30
N ALA A 165 0.95 -14.85 -10.86
CA ALA A 165 1.36 -15.76 -9.79
C ALA A 165 0.61 -15.47 -8.48
N CYS A 166 0.52 -14.18 -8.10
CA CYS A 166 -0.17 -13.74 -6.90
C CYS A 166 -1.66 -14.07 -6.95
N GLN A 167 -2.35 -13.81 -8.07
CA GLN A 167 -3.75 -14.19 -8.26
C GLN A 167 -3.97 -15.70 -8.11
N HIS A 168 -3.12 -16.52 -8.75
CA HIS A 168 -3.18 -17.97 -8.57
C HIS A 168 -2.91 -18.40 -7.13
N ALA A 169 -1.92 -17.79 -6.47
CA ALA A 169 -1.57 -18.08 -5.09
C ALA A 169 -2.69 -17.68 -4.11
N ILE A 170 -3.41 -16.57 -4.35
CA ILE A 170 -4.62 -16.20 -3.62
C ILE A 170 -5.68 -17.28 -3.76
N ASN A 171 -5.97 -17.72 -4.99
CA ASN A 171 -6.97 -18.77 -5.26
C ASN A 171 -6.60 -20.12 -4.63
N GLN A 172 -5.30 -20.39 -4.46
CA GLN A 172 -4.78 -21.58 -3.78
C GLN A 172 -4.70 -21.43 -2.25
N GLY A 173 -5.03 -20.27 -1.69
CA GLY A 173 -4.93 -19.99 -0.25
C GLY A 173 -3.50 -19.80 0.26
N LEU A 174 -2.53 -19.61 -0.64
CA LEU A 174 -1.13 -19.34 -0.32
C LEU A 174 -0.88 -17.87 0.06
N ILE A 175 -1.77 -16.97 -0.36
CA ILE A 175 -1.80 -15.56 0.03
C ILE A 175 -3.15 -15.26 0.64
N LYS A 176 -3.14 -14.61 1.80
CA LYS A 176 -4.32 -14.08 2.46
C LYS A 176 -4.47 -12.60 2.10
N ILE A 177 -5.72 -12.22 1.82
CA ILE A 177 -6.11 -10.83 1.64
C ILE A 177 -6.76 -10.38 2.95
N HIS A 178 -6.14 -9.42 3.61
CA HIS A 178 -6.76 -8.68 4.71
C HIS A 178 -7.26 -7.36 4.15
N SER A 179 -8.44 -6.90 4.55
CA SER A 179 -9.03 -5.69 4.01
C SER A 179 -9.98 -5.04 5.02
N SER A 180 -10.09 -3.71 4.94
CA SER A 180 -11.18 -2.96 5.57
C SER A 180 -12.56 -3.26 4.97
N TYR A 181 -12.60 -3.74 3.72
CA TYR A 181 -13.85 -4.04 3.01
C TYR A 181 -14.34 -5.45 3.35
N LYS A 182 -15.56 -5.55 3.89
CA LYS A 182 -16.09 -6.79 4.48
C LYS A 182 -16.58 -7.82 3.48
N ASN A 183 -16.86 -7.44 2.22
CA ASN A 183 -17.41 -8.36 1.23
C ASN A 183 -16.28 -9.01 0.41
N GLU A 184 -15.87 -10.20 0.83
CA GLU A 184 -14.82 -10.98 0.15
C GLU A 184 -15.21 -11.39 -1.29
N ASP A 185 -16.49 -11.60 -1.58
CA ASP A 185 -16.92 -12.04 -2.91
C ASP A 185 -16.74 -10.94 -3.96
N ASP A 186 -16.87 -9.68 -3.55
CA ASP A 186 -16.57 -8.55 -4.43
C ASP A 186 -15.06 -8.43 -4.68
N ILE A 187 -14.24 -8.66 -3.65
CA ILE A 187 -12.77 -8.69 -3.80
C ILE A 187 -12.36 -9.79 -4.78
N LYS A 188 -12.95 -10.98 -4.70
CA LYS A 188 -12.68 -12.09 -5.63
C LYS A 188 -13.07 -11.78 -7.08
N LYS A 189 -14.08 -10.92 -7.32
CA LYS A 189 -14.49 -10.50 -8.68
C LYS A 189 -13.55 -9.47 -9.29
N ILE A 190 -12.75 -8.78 -8.48
CA ILE A 190 -11.76 -7.80 -8.94
C ILE A 190 -10.47 -8.50 -9.40
N LEU A 191 -10.18 -9.68 -8.84
CA LEU A 191 -9.01 -10.50 -9.16
C LEU A 191 -9.16 -11.26 -10.48
#